data_AF-A0A450XXW4-F1
#
_entry.id   AF-A0A450XXW4-F1
#
_cell.length_a   1.000
_cell.length_b   1.000
_cell.length_c   1.000
_cell.angle_alpha   90.00
_cell.angle_beta   90.00
_cell.angle_gamma   90.00
#
_symmetry.space_group_name_H-M   'P 1'
#
loop_
_entity.id
_entity.type
_entity.pdbx_description
1 polymer ?
#
loop_
_entity_poly.entity_id
_entity_poly.type
_entity_poly.pdbx_seq_one_letter_code
_entity_poly.pdbx_strand_id
1 'polypeptide(L)' 'MNSLKEYFHTDWGAMTVSDWIGMSITVAVFLLMIGLYVYVLRPKNREKLEVHRHIPVSEDKRIEIGGKR' A
#
# COMPACT_ATOMS: atom_id res chain seq x y z
N MET A 1 -11.34 -41.50 -19.73
CA MET A 1 -12.38 -40.52 -19.33
C MET A 1 -11.64 -39.35 -18.70
N ASN A 2 -11.18 -38.42 -19.54
CA ASN A 2 -10.26 -37.36 -19.10
C ASN A 2 -11.07 -36.31 -18.37
N SER A 3 -10.92 -36.30 -17.06
CA SER A 3 -11.78 -35.55 -16.17
C SER A 3 -11.31 -34.11 -16.12
N LEU A 4 -12.24 -33.15 -16.16
CA LEU A 4 -11.95 -31.72 -16.01
C LEU A 4 -11.08 -31.40 -14.78
N LYS A 5 -11.10 -32.28 -13.77
CA LYS A 5 -10.23 -32.21 -12.60
C LYS A 5 -8.74 -32.18 -12.97
N GLU A 6 -8.32 -32.91 -14.01
CA GLU A 6 -6.92 -32.97 -14.50
C GLU A 6 -6.47 -31.64 -15.11
N TYR A 7 -7.39 -30.89 -15.72
CA TYR A 7 -7.13 -29.52 -16.18
C TYR A 7 -7.03 -28.50 -15.03
N PHE A 8 -7.68 -28.77 -13.89
CA PHE A 8 -7.59 -27.96 -12.67
C PHE A 8 -6.54 -28.48 -11.68
N HIS A 9 -5.80 -29.53 -12.04
CA HIS A 9 -4.63 -29.97 -11.30
C HIS A 9 -3.47 -29.03 -11.67
N THR A 10 -3.45 -27.86 -11.04
CA THR A 10 -2.22 -27.08 -10.96
C THR A 10 -1.24 -27.87 -10.11
N ASP A 11 -0.17 -28.37 -10.73
CA ASP A 11 0.92 -28.98 -10.00
C ASP A 11 1.68 -27.87 -9.27
N TRP A 12 1.26 -27.61 -8.04
CA TRP A 12 1.88 -26.65 -7.13
C TRP A 12 3.38 -26.96 -6.94
N GLY A 13 3.78 -28.23 -7.00
CA GLY A 13 5.18 -28.66 -6.90
C GLY A 13 6.00 -28.44 -8.17
N ALA A 14 5.35 -28.27 -9.33
CA ALA A 14 6.01 -27.99 -10.61
C ALA A 14 6.28 -26.50 -10.86
N MET A 15 5.74 -25.60 -10.03
CA MET A 15 6.05 -24.17 -10.11
C MET A 15 7.50 -23.92 -9.69
N THR A 16 8.22 -23.14 -10.49
CA THR A 16 9.60 -22.75 -10.18
C THR A 16 9.64 -21.94 -8.88
N VAL A 17 10.78 -21.97 -8.18
CA VAL A 17 10.95 -21.19 -6.94
C VAL A 17 10.71 -19.70 -7.18
N SER A 18 11.07 -19.18 -8.35
CA SER A 18 10.78 -17.80 -8.76
C SER A 18 9.28 -17.49 -8.86
N ASP A 19 8.49 -18.42 -9.40
CA ASP A 19 7.04 -18.21 -9.54
C ASP A 19 6.36 -18.17 -8.17
N TRP A 20 6.81 -19.01 -7.23
CA TRP A 20 6.36 -19.02 -5.84
C TRP A 20 6.72 -17.72 -5.08
N ILE A 21 7.93 -17.21 -5.29
CA ILE A 21 8.38 -15.93 -4.70
C ILE A 21 7.53 -14.78 -5.23
N GLY A 22 7.35 -14.70 -6.55
CA GLY A 22 6.52 -13.67 -7.19
C GLY A 22 5.09 -13.68 -6.66
N MET A 23 4.45 -14.86 -6.64
CA MET A 23 3.10 -15.04 -6.10
C MET A 23 3.01 -14.61 -4.63
N SER A 24 3.96 -15.02 -3.79
CA SER A 24 3.97 -14.69 -2.36
C SER A 24 4.10 -13.20 -2.11
N ILE A 25 4.98 -12.52 -2.87
CA ILE A 25 5.15 -11.06 -2.79
C ILE A 25 3.86 -10.36 -3.21
N THR A 26 3.23 -10.77 -4.32
CA THR A 26 1.96 -10.19 -4.77
C THR A 26 0.87 -10.33 -3.73
N VAL A 27 0.71 -11.51 -3.12
CA VAL A 27 -0.26 -11.73 -2.05
C VAL A 27 0.07 -10.87 -0.82
N ALA A 28 1.33 -10.77 -0.42
CA ALA A 28 1.75 -9.94 0.70
C ALA A 28 1.45 -8.45 0.47
N VAL A 29 1.75 -7.91 -0.70
CA VAL A 29 1.45 -6.51 -1.06
C VAL A 29 -0.06 -6.25 -1.09
N PHE A 30 -0.84 -7.19 -1.62
CA PHE A 30 -2.30 -7.10 -1.62
C PHE A 30 -2.87 -7.05 -0.20
N LEU A 31 -2.40 -7.92 0.69
CA LEU A 31 -2.80 -7.90 2.11
C LEU A 31 -2.34 -6.62 2.82
N LEU A 32 -1.15 -6.10 2.50
CA LEU A 32 -0.68 -4.81 3.01
C LEU A 32 -1.59 -3.65 2.57
N MET A 33 -2.03 -3.63 1.31
CA MET A 33 -2.98 -2.63 0.80
C MET A 33 -4.31 -2.69 1.56
N ILE A 34 -4.86 -3.88 1.78
CA ILE A 34 -6.07 -4.07 2.59
C ILE A 34 -5.83 -3.61 4.02
N GLY A 35 -4.71 -4.01 4.62
CA GLY A 35 -4.34 -3.64 5.98
C GLY A 35 -4.24 -2.14 6.15
N LEU A 36 -3.58 -1.44 5.22
CA LEU A 36 -3.48 0.01 5.20
C LEU A 36 -4.86 0.67 5.01
N TYR A 37 -5.68 0.16 4.11
CA TYR A 37 -7.03 0.66 3.89
C TYR A 37 -7.90 0.57 5.16
N VAL A 38 -7.89 -0.58 5.83
CA VAL A 38 -8.60 -0.79 7.09
C VAL A 38 -8.00 0.07 8.21
N TYR A 39 -6.67 0.20 8.27
CA TYR A 39 -5.98 1.03 9.25
C TYR A 39 -6.33 2.51 9.12
N VAL A 40 -6.31 3.04 7.89
CA VAL A 40 -6.66 4.44 7.59
C VAL A 40 -8.14 4.72 7.87
N LEU A 41 -9.02 3.78 7.54
CA LEU A 41 -10.46 3.95 7.76
C LEU A 41 -10.87 3.79 9.23
N ARG A 42 -10.04 3.14 10.05
CA ARG A 42 -10.33 2.92 11.47
C ARG A 42 -10.46 4.27 12.21
N PRO A 43 -11.58 4.54 12.92
CA PRO A 43 -11.85 5.85 13.51
C PRO A 43 -10.78 6.29 14.53
N LYS A 44 -10.19 5.33 15.26
CA LYS A 44 -9.11 5.58 16.23
C LYS A 44 -7.81 6.12 15.60
N ASN A 45 -7.61 5.91 14.29
CA ASN A 45 -6.45 6.38 13.55
C ASN A 45 -6.73 7.67 12.77
N ARG A 46 -8.02 8.02 12.60
CA ARG A 46 -8.44 9.26 11.94
C ARG A 46 -7.97 10.51 12.69
N GLU A 47 -8.08 10.55 14.02
CA GLU A 47 -7.61 11.70 14.81
C GLU A 47 -6.12 12.01 14.60
N LYS A 48 -5.25 11.00 14.50
CA LYS A 48 -3.81 11.20 14.22
C LYS A 48 -3.53 11.64 12.78
N LEU A 49 -4.34 11.20 11.83
CA LEU A 49 -4.24 11.61 10.43
C LEU A 49 -4.81 13.02 10.22
N GLU A 50 -5.82 13.42 10.99
CA GLU A 50 -6.42 14.75 10.96
C GLU A 50 -5.60 15.82 11.68
N VAL A 51 -4.75 15.44 12.65
CA VAL A 51 -3.76 16.35 13.26
C VAL A 51 -2.83 16.98 12.22
N HIS A 52 -2.54 16.28 11.12
CA HIS A 52 -1.71 16.80 10.02
C HIS A 52 -2.52 17.56 8.96
N ARG A 53 -3.86 17.62 9.05
CA ARG A 53 -4.71 18.39 8.12
C ARG A 53 -4.60 19.89 8.37
N HIS A 54 -4.29 20.29 9.61
CA HIS A 54 -4.11 21.68 10.00
C HIS A 54 -2.62 22.02 10.08
N ILE A 55 -1.89 21.78 9.00
CA ILE A 55 -0.72 22.62 8.72
C ILE A 55 -1.34 23.83 8.03
N PRO A 56 -1.63 24.95 8.72
CA PRO A 56 -1.76 26.19 7.97
C PRO A 56 -0.47 26.26 7.16
N VAL A 57 -0.59 26.24 5.83
CA VAL A 57 0.46 26.79 4.98
C VAL A 57 0.63 28.19 5.53
N SER A 58 1.57 28.34 6.45
CA SER A 58 1.88 29.61 7.04
C SER A 58 2.34 30.43 5.86
N GLU A 59 1.48 31.36 5.43
CA GLU A 59 1.79 32.46 4.53
C GLU A 59 2.90 33.37 5.09
N ASP A 60 3.64 32.92 6.11
CA ASP A 60 4.83 33.55 6.68
C ASP A 60 6.12 33.14 5.99
N LYS A 61 6.06 32.52 4.80
CA LYS A 61 7.17 32.67 3.84
C LYS A 61 7.06 34.02 3.12
N ARG A 62 6.92 35.12 3.88
CA ARG A 62 7.57 36.37 3.49
C ARG A 62 9.06 36.07 3.48
N ILE A 63 9.54 35.61 2.32
CA ILE A 63 10.94 35.74 1.99
C ILE A 63 11.17 37.25 1.93
N GLU A 64 11.58 37.85 3.05
CA GLU A 64 12.27 39.12 3.04
C GLU A 64 13.56 38.91 2.25
N ILE A 65 13.45 39.05 0.92
CA ILE A 65 14.59 39.33 0.08
C ILE A 65 15.00 40.74 0.47
N GLY A 66 15.91 40.83 1.43
CA GLY A 66 16.62 42.04 1.80
C GLY A 66 17.39 42.58 0.59
N GLY A 67 16.69 43.34 -0.24
CA GLY A 67 17.29 44.29 -1.16
C GLY A 67 17.82 45.47 -0.33
N LYS A 68 19.09 45.37 0.07
CA LYS A 68 19.88 46.52 0.55
C LYS A 68 19.74 47.65 -0.47
N ARG A 69 19.14 48.77 -0.06
CA ARG A 69 19.45 50.10 -0.61
C ARG A 69 20.72 50.63 0.03
#